data_AF-A0A6V7L866-F1
#
_entry.id   AF-A0A6V7L866-F1
#
_cell.length_a   1.000
_cell.length_b   1.000
_cell.length_c   1.000
_cell.angle_alpha   90.00
_cell.angle_beta   90.00
_cell.angle_gamma   90.00
#
_symmetry.space_group_name_H-M   'P 1'
#
loop_
_entity.id
_entity.type
_entity.pdbx_description
1 polymer ?
#
loop_
_entity_poly.entity_id
_entity_poly.type
_entity_poly.pdbx_seq_one_letter_code
_entity_poly.pdbx_strand_id
1 'polypeptide(L)' 'IAFAAQPCKSLPCITADIYYESLCPDSIGFILNQLLPTHKSLKDYLNINLVPYGKATVSSRNQYCSDTL' A
#
# COMPACT_ATOMS: atom_id res chain seq x y z
N ILE A 1 -5.47 13.79 17.54
CA ILE A 1 -4.33 12.89 17.78
C ILE A 1 -3.69 12.63 16.43
N ALA A 2 -2.62 13.34 16.08
CA ALA A 2 -1.89 13.06 14.86
C ALA A 2 -0.94 11.90 15.16
N PHE A 3 -1.16 10.74 14.52
CA PHE A 3 -0.15 9.70 14.47
C PHE A 3 0.99 10.25 13.62
N ALA A 4 2.03 10.77 14.27
CA ALA A 4 3.28 11.02 13.58
C ALA A 4 3.78 9.66 13.08
N ALA A 5 3.83 9.47 11.77
CA ALA A 5 4.55 8.35 11.17
C ALA A 5 5.94 8.33 11.80
N GLN A 6 6.32 7.19 12.42
CA GLN A 6 7.64 7.10 13.02
C GLN A 6 8.68 7.31 11.90
N PRO A 7 9.56 8.32 12.01
CA PRO A 7 10.55 8.57 10.99
C PRO A 7 11.47 7.35 10.86
N CYS A 8 11.92 7.04 9.64
CA CYS A 8 12.81 5.92 9.38
C CYS A 8 14.04 5.97 10.31
N LYS A 9 14.56 4.81 10.72
CA LYS A 9 15.73 4.70 11.61
C LYS A 9 17.05 5.03 10.92
N SER A 10 17.14 4.94 9.60
CA SER A 10 18.37 5.14 8.83
C SER A 10 18.19 6.05 7.62
N LEU A 11 19.30 6.68 7.22
CA LEU A 11 19.36 7.57 6.05
C LEU A 11 19.92 6.80 4.83
N PRO A 12 19.41 7.06 3.61
CA PRO A 12 18.27 7.93 3.32
C PRO A 12 16.94 7.28 3.73
N CYS A 13 16.04 8.08 4.31
CA CYS A 13 14.66 7.69 4.57
C CYS A 13 13.83 7.98 3.32
N ILE A 14 13.27 6.95 2.71
CA ILE A 14 12.50 7.04 1.47
C ILE A 14 11.02 6.94 1.83
N THR A 15 10.23 7.95 1.47
CA THR A 15 8.78 7.92 1.67
C THR A 15 8.10 7.33 0.46
N ALA A 16 7.18 6.39 0.69
CA ALA A 16 6.37 5.75 -0.34
C ALA A 16 4.89 5.83 0.04
N ASP A 17 4.11 6.57 -0.74
CA ASP A 17 2.65 6.64 -0.59
C ASP A 17 2.02 5.60 -1.53
N ILE A 18 1.37 4.60 -0.94
CA ILE A 18 0.81 3.46 -1.65
C ILE A 18 -0.70 3.60 -1.64
N TYR A 19 -1.25 3.94 -2.80
CA TYR A 19 -2.67 4.05 -3.05
C TYR A 19 -3.22 2.68 -3.43
N TYR A 20 -4.18 2.17 -2.66
CA TYR A 20 -4.68 0.81 -2.84
C TYR A 20 -6.19 0.72 -2.65
N GLU A 21 -6.81 -0.25 -3.31
CA GLU A 21 -8.24 -0.56 -3.15
C GLU A 21 -8.41 -1.78 -2.25
N SER A 22 -9.03 -1.59 -1.08
CA SER A 22 -9.14 -2.65 -0.06
C SER A 22 -9.83 -3.94 -0.52
N LEU A 23 -10.68 -3.87 -1.54
CA LEU A 23 -11.38 -5.04 -2.09
C LEU A 23 -10.78 -5.56 -3.40
N CYS A 24 -9.79 -4.88 -3.97
CA CYS A 24 -9.22 -5.29 -5.23
C CYS A 24 -8.18 -6.41 -5.03
N PRO A 25 -8.32 -7.58 -5.71
CA PRO A 25 -7.39 -8.70 -5.56
C PRO A 25 -5.93 -8.34 -5.86
N ASP A 26 -5.68 -7.47 -6.84
CA ASP A 26 -4.32 -7.04 -7.21
C ASP A 26 -3.68 -6.17 -6.12
N SER A 27 -4.44 -5.22 -5.56
CA SER A 27 -4.01 -4.39 -4.43
C SER A 27 -3.69 -5.26 -3.20
N ILE A 28 -4.55 -6.24 -2.89
CA ILE A 28 -4.34 -7.21 -1.81
C ILE A 28 -3.09 -8.04 -2.10
N GLY A 29 -2.94 -8.54 -3.32
CA GLY A 29 -1.81 -9.35 -3.76
C GLY A 29 -0.47 -8.61 -3.66
N PHE A 30 -0.43 -7.33 -4.06
CA PHE A 30 0.73 -6.48 -3.91
C PHE A 30 1.13 -6.31 -2.44
N ILE A 31 0.17 -5.96 -1.57
CA ILE A 31 0.45 -5.76 -0.14
C ILE A 31 0.99 -7.05 0.49
N LEU A 32 0.33 -8.18 0.26
CA LEU A 32 0.67 -9.43 0.92
C LEU A 32 1.96 -10.07 0.38
N ASN A 33 2.12 -10.10 -0.94
CA ASN A 33 3.16 -10.90 -1.58
C ASN A 33 4.43 -10.11 -1.93
N GLN A 34 4.35 -8.78 -2.00
CA GLN A 34 5.48 -7.94 -2.39
C GLN A 34 5.86 -6.96 -1.28
N LEU A 35 4.89 -6.20 -0.76
CA LEU A 35 5.16 -5.14 0.20
C LEU A 35 5.56 -5.70 1.58
N LEU A 36 4.75 -6.59 2.17
CA LEU A 36 5.03 -7.18 3.48
C LEU A 36 6.39 -7.88 3.57
N PRO A 37 6.81 -8.77 2.63
CA PRO A 37 8.11 -9.39 2.72
C PRO A 37 9.25 -8.38 2.57
N THR A 38 9.11 -7.40 1.68
CA THR A 38 10.13 -6.36 1.44
C THR A 38 10.28 -5.43 2.66
N HIS A 39 9.16 -5.07 3.29
CA HIS A 39 9.14 -4.21 4.47
C HIS A 39 9.92 -4.82 5.64
N LYS A 40 9.96 -6.15 5.79
CA LYS A 40 10.77 -6.79 6.85
C LYS A 40 12.26 -6.41 6.78
N SER A 41 12.81 -6.32 5.57
CA SER A 41 14.22 -5.98 5.34
C SER A 41 14.47 -4.48 5.23
N LEU A 42 13.48 -3.69 4.80
CA LEU A 42 13.66 -2.27 4.47
C LEU A 42 12.93 -1.30 5.41
N LYS A 43 12.24 -1.78 6.45
CA LYS A 43 11.48 -0.94 7.42
C LYS A 43 12.28 0.21 8.04
N ASP A 44 13.59 0.04 8.18
CA ASP A 44 14.43 1.05 8.81
C ASP A 44 14.75 2.22 7.85
N TYR A 45 14.54 2.03 6.54
CA TYR A 45 14.81 2.99 5.46
C TYR A 45 13.54 3.47 4.75
N LEU A 46 12.39 2.83 4.97
CA LEU A 46 11.13 3.16 4.31
C LEU A 46 10.13 3.78 5.28
N ASN A 47 9.55 4.91 4.88
CA ASN A 47 8.37 5.49 5.49
C ASN A 47 7.17 5.22 4.56
N ILE A 48 6.35 4.25 4.91
CA ILE A 48 5.26 3.78 4.05
C ILE A 48 3.92 4.33 4.55
N ASN A 49 3.22 5.05 3.68
CA ASN A 49 1.84 5.48 3.92
C ASN A 49 0.91 4.64 3.05
N LEU A 50 0.00 3.91 3.67
CA LEU A 50 -1.06 3.20 2.96
C LEU A 50 -2.28 4.11 2.88
N VAL A 51 -2.62 4.55 1.67
CA VAL A 51 -3.76 5.43 1.41
C VAL A 51 -4.85 4.64 0.70
N PRO A 52 -5.98 4.35 1.36
CA PRO A 52 -7.08 3.68 0.67
C PRO A 52 -7.63 4.61 -0.41
N TYR A 53 -7.59 4.16 -1.66
CA TYR A 53 -8.10 4.86 -2.82
C TYR A 53 -9.35 4.14 -3.35
N GLY A 54 -10.26 4.90 -3.95
CA GLY A 54 -11.35 4.35 -4.76
C GLY A 54 -12.62 3.87 -4.03
N LYS A 55 -13.67 3.68 -4.83
CA LYS A 55 -14.94 3.01 -4.48
C LYS A 55 -14.87 1.56 -4.96
N ALA A 56 -13.98 0.76 -4.37
CA ALA A 56 -13.66 -0.57 -4.88
C ALA A 56 -14.92 -1.43 -5.09
N THR A 57 -15.25 -1.72 -6.36
CA THR A 57 -16.31 -2.65 -6.75
C THR A 57 -15.70 -3.84 -7.46
N VAL A 58 -15.87 -5.02 -6.87
CA VAL A 58 -15.43 -6.28 -7.47
C VAL A 58 -16.55 -6.82 -8.35
N SER A 59 -16.38 -6.80 -9.68
CA SER A 59 -17.32 -7.45 -10.60
C SER A 59 -16.80 -8.84 -10.98
N SER A 60 -17.66 -9.86 -10.95
CA SER A 60 -17.30 -11.25 -11.24
C SER A 60 -16.86 -11.50 -12.69
N ARG A 61 -16.90 -10.47 -13.56
CA ARG A 61 -16.58 -10.58 -15.00
C ARG A 61 -15.18 -10.10 -15.37
N ASN A 62 -14.48 -9.38 -14.49
CA ASN A 62 -13.06 -9.08 -14.67
C ASN A 62 -12.47 -8.76 -13.30
N GLN A 63 -11.48 -9.55 -12.87
CA GLN A 63 -10.82 -9.50 -11.56
C GLN A 63 -9.88 -8.28 -11.38
N TYR A 64 -10.10 -7.23 -12.17
CA TYR A 64 -9.32 -5.99 -12.15
C TYR A 64 -10.12 -4.90 -11.43
N CYS A 65 -9.42 -4.04 -10.69
CA CYS A 65 -10.05 -2.89 -10.07
C CYS A 65 -10.70 -2.03 -11.18
N SER A 66 -12.00 -1.80 -11.10
CA SER A 66 -12.72 -1.01 -12.10
C SER A 66 -12.48 0.46 -11.79
N ASP A 67 -11.32 0.98 -12.22
CA ASP A 67 -10.96 2.40 -12.18
C ASP A 67 -11.86 3.19 -13.14
N THR A 68 -13.15 3.30 -12.81
CA THR A 68 -14.04 4.24 -13.50
C THR A 68 -13.87 5.59 -12.81
N LEU A 69 -12.94 6.40 -13.33
CA LEU A 69 -12.95 7.85 -13.15
C LEU A 69 -14.17 8.46 -13.86
#